data_AF-A0A956LGZ6-F1
#
_entry.id   AF-A0A956LGZ6-F1
#
_cell.length_a   1.000
_cell.length_b   1.000
_cell.length_c   1.000
_cell.angle_alpha   90.00
_cell.angle_beta   90.00
_cell.angle_gamma   90.00
#
_symmetry.space_group_name_H-M   'P 1'
#
loop_
_entity.id
_entity.type
_entity.pdbx_description
1 polymer ?
#
loop_
_entity_poly.entity_id
_entity_poly.type
_entity_poly.pdbx_seq_one_letter_code
_entity_poly.pdbx_strand_id
1 'polypeptide(L)'
;MISTSSHGGLLFPLDMFRPTMLAAALAENLLSKARNIIDATLVLARDPASPVVLARIEGSVIGDDPAAFWKEYADLAMFASQVLPRQVFLYYATGGLDRHEGFIVAQRGQPIAADDSEQDNLPPSSPDKVWPVERLCEQMQITLDDLADGFPEGYRVELSLMEPSGDDQSMLMALAGQGPEDEGADAEEPESHADTDRRRGGRRRRRPPAAGDSAPSGATAQPSKPKKITIEQDTKRRAAEKAAEAAELEQRASEVTKNLPYELDELGVVVAVKAELSETNILRNYLVSALEDRLPDGLPRSLQDPLRGKAIDFAVKVDFLSEVFLDNRPLSRPEFDARATTRALAGVEVQQLEVLAPRLRVGTLFRLERANVFISRRASQPIPEDFVLTLLRA
;
A
#
# COMPACT_ATOMS: atom_id res chain seq x y z
N MET A 1 26.06 20.01 -20.01
CA MET A 1 25.90 18.82 -20.86
C MET A 1 24.41 18.52 -20.86
N ILE A 2 23.78 18.39 -22.03
CA ILE A 2 22.35 18.07 -22.08
C ILE A 2 22.25 16.59 -21.74
N SER A 3 21.74 16.27 -20.55
CA SER A 3 21.43 14.89 -20.18
C SER A 3 20.44 14.33 -21.19
N THR A 4 20.77 13.20 -21.83
CA THR A 4 19.86 12.45 -22.72
C THR A 4 18.97 11.49 -21.93
N SER A 5 18.75 11.76 -20.64
CA SER A 5 17.96 10.88 -19.77
C SER A 5 16.48 11.00 -20.12
N SER A 6 15.87 9.87 -20.53
CA SER A 6 14.43 9.68 -20.56
C SER A 6 14.02 8.88 -19.34
N HIS A 7 13.14 9.43 -18.51
CA HIS A 7 12.68 8.79 -17.29
C HIS A 7 11.25 9.20 -16.94
N GLY A 8 10.59 8.37 -16.16
CA GLY A 8 9.24 8.63 -15.66
C GLY A 8 8.88 7.64 -14.57
N GLY A 9 7.76 7.90 -13.91
CA GLY A 9 7.31 7.07 -12.79
C GLY A 9 6.15 7.70 -12.05
N LEU A 10 5.81 7.09 -10.92
CA LEU A 10 4.87 7.64 -9.95
C LEU A 10 5.65 8.08 -8.70
N LEU A 11 5.43 9.30 -8.25
CA LEU A 11 5.89 9.82 -6.98
C LEU A 11 4.72 9.93 -6.01
N PHE A 12 4.92 9.52 -4.77
CA PHE A 12 3.93 9.70 -3.71
C PHE A 12 4.61 9.70 -2.34
N PRO A 13 4.00 10.35 -1.33
CA PRO A 13 4.52 10.29 0.03
C PRO A 13 4.47 8.85 0.58
N LEU A 14 5.51 8.44 1.29
CA LEU A 14 5.50 7.24 2.12
C LEU A 14 4.41 7.39 3.19
N ASP A 15 3.46 6.46 3.19
CA ASP A 15 2.31 6.39 4.08
C ASP A 15 1.82 4.92 4.04
N MET A 16 0.75 4.55 4.74
CA MET A 16 0.23 3.19 4.71
C MET A 16 -0.45 2.88 3.37
N PHE A 17 0.15 1.97 2.61
CA PHE A 17 -0.43 1.34 1.44
C PHE A 17 -0.01 -0.12 1.37
N ARG A 18 -0.70 -0.93 0.58
CA ARG A 18 -0.29 -2.32 0.33
C ARG A 18 0.50 -2.36 -0.98
N PRO A 19 1.85 -2.54 -0.96
CA PRO A 19 2.64 -2.66 -2.19
C PRO A 19 2.09 -3.68 -3.18
N THR A 20 1.57 -4.81 -2.71
CA THR A 20 0.92 -5.83 -3.54
C THR A 20 -0.35 -5.29 -4.23
N MET A 21 -1.18 -4.52 -3.54
CA MET A 21 -2.38 -3.90 -4.16
C MET A 21 -2.00 -2.85 -5.20
N LEU A 22 -0.94 -2.07 -4.96
CA LEU A 22 -0.43 -1.12 -5.96
C LEU A 22 0.04 -1.87 -7.22
N ALA A 23 0.84 -2.93 -7.05
CA ALA A 23 1.30 -3.77 -8.15
C ALA A 23 0.11 -4.39 -8.91
N ALA A 24 -0.88 -4.93 -8.21
CA ALA A 24 -2.08 -5.50 -8.82
C ALA A 24 -2.88 -4.46 -9.62
N ALA A 25 -3.09 -3.26 -9.07
CA ALA A 25 -3.83 -2.19 -9.75
C ALA A 25 -3.12 -1.72 -11.04
N LEU A 26 -1.79 -1.62 -11.00
CA LEU A 26 -0.99 -1.27 -12.19
C LEU A 26 -0.99 -2.40 -13.23
N ALA A 27 -0.82 -3.65 -12.78
CA ALA A 27 -0.86 -4.82 -13.64
C ALA A 27 -2.21 -4.98 -14.36
N GLU A 28 -3.32 -4.81 -13.64
CA GLU A 28 -4.66 -4.88 -14.20
C GLU A 28 -4.86 -3.84 -15.32
N ASN A 29 -4.43 -2.59 -15.09
CA ASN A 29 -4.51 -1.54 -16.12
C ASN A 29 -3.71 -1.92 -17.36
N LEU A 30 -2.46 -2.36 -17.20
CA LEU A 30 -1.59 -2.73 -18.32
C LEU A 30 -2.12 -3.95 -19.09
N LEU A 31 -2.61 -4.97 -18.40
CA LEU A 31 -3.26 -6.13 -19.02
C LEU A 31 -4.52 -5.73 -19.79
N SER A 32 -5.32 -4.80 -19.25
CA SER A 32 -6.52 -4.31 -19.92
C SER A 32 -6.22 -3.62 -21.26
N LYS A 33 -4.99 -3.12 -21.43
CA LYS A 33 -4.46 -2.52 -22.65
C LYS A 33 -3.65 -3.49 -23.51
N ALA A 34 -3.79 -4.79 -23.24
CA ALA A 34 -3.11 -5.88 -23.96
C ALA A 34 -1.58 -5.76 -23.98
N ARG A 35 -0.97 -5.20 -22.93
CA ARG A 35 0.48 -5.16 -22.79
C ARG A 35 1.03 -6.48 -22.25
N ASN A 36 2.20 -6.86 -22.76
CA ASN A 36 2.93 -8.00 -22.26
C ASN A 36 3.67 -7.58 -20.99
N ILE A 37 3.25 -8.11 -19.84
CA ILE A 37 3.84 -7.82 -18.53
C ILE A 37 4.60 -9.02 -17.93
N ILE A 38 4.91 -10.04 -18.74
CA ILE A 38 5.49 -11.30 -18.27
C ILE A 38 6.80 -11.09 -17.49
N ASP A 39 7.63 -10.14 -17.93
CA ASP A 39 8.90 -9.76 -17.30
C ASP A 39 8.81 -8.43 -16.54
N ALA A 40 7.61 -7.88 -16.36
CA ALA A 40 7.44 -6.56 -15.78
C ALA A 40 7.50 -6.60 -14.25
N THR A 41 8.33 -5.74 -13.67
CA THR A 41 8.58 -5.62 -12.24
C THR A 41 8.26 -4.21 -11.78
N LEU A 42 7.44 -4.06 -10.74
CA LEU A 42 7.27 -2.81 -10.01
C LEU A 42 8.44 -2.65 -9.04
N VAL A 43 9.21 -1.60 -9.23
CA VAL A 43 10.29 -1.19 -8.33
C VAL A 43 9.81 0.01 -7.55
N LEU A 44 9.80 -0.11 -6.22
CA LEU A 44 9.54 0.99 -5.31
C LEU A 44 10.86 1.37 -4.66
N ALA A 45 11.28 2.62 -4.80
CA ALA A 45 12.46 3.18 -4.15
C ALA A 45 12.05 4.39 -3.32
N ARG A 46 12.51 4.48 -2.07
CA ARG A 46 12.28 5.65 -1.23
C ARG A 46 13.56 6.47 -1.12
N ASP A 47 13.45 7.77 -1.36
CA ASP A 47 14.52 8.72 -1.11
C ASP A 47 14.95 8.67 0.38
N PRO A 48 16.26 8.64 0.69
CA PRO A 48 16.73 8.54 2.07
C PRO A 48 16.51 9.83 2.88
N ALA A 49 16.48 10.99 2.22
CA ALA A 49 16.38 12.30 2.87
C ALA A 49 14.93 12.79 3.04
N SER A 50 13.99 12.24 2.28
CA SER A 50 12.59 12.65 2.24
C SER A 50 11.63 11.45 2.38
N PRO A 51 10.39 11.63 2.83
CA PRO A 51 9.39 10.57 2.86
C PRO A 51 8.74 10.41 1.48
N VAL A 52 9.51 10.43 0.38
CA VAL A 52 9.00 10.30 -0.99
C VAL A 52 9.36 8.93 -1.54
N VAL A 53 8.35 8.24 -2.07
CA VAL A 53 8.52 6.96 -2.78
C VAL A 53 8.36 7.22 -4.27
N LEU A 54 9.29 6.69 -5.03
CA LEU A 54 9.26 6.56 -6.47
C LEU A 54 8.89 5.13 -6.84
N ALA A 55 7.80 4.96 -7.58
CA ALA A 55 7.46 3.71 -8.23
C ALA A 55 7.81 3.78 -9.72
N ARG A 56 8.58 2.79 -10.17
CA ARG A 56 8.92 2.56 -11.57
C ARG A 56 8.53 1.16 -11.98
N ILE A 57 8.27 0.98 -13.26
CA ILE A 57 8.06 -0.33 -13.85
C ILE A 57 9.30 -0.62 -14.68
N GLU A 58 9.94 -1.74 -14.43
CA GLU A 58 11.07 -2.27 -15.20
C GLU A 58 10.59 -3.47 -16.02
N GLY A 59 11.21 -3.72 -17.17
CA GLY A 59 10.89 -4.84 -18.06
C GLY A 59 10.49 -4.40 -19.48
N SER A 60 10.27 -5.37 -20.36
CA SER A 60 10.05 -5.13 -21.80
C SER A 60 8.81 -4.27 -22.12
N VAL A 61 7.87 -4.14 -21.18
CA VAL A 61 6.64 -3.34 -21.33
C VAL A 61 6.91 -1.85 -21.53
N ILE A 62 8.02 -1.33 -21.04
CA ILE A 62 8.40 0.09 -21.13
C ILE A 62 8.90 0.46 -22.53
N GLY A 63 9.57 -0.47 -23.21
CA GLY A 63 10.31 -0.18 -24.43
C GLY A 63 11.56 0.67 -24.18
N ASP A 64 12.01 1.37 -25.22
CA ASP A 64 13.28 2.11 -25.21
C ASP A 64 13.15 3.56 -24.67
N ASP A 65 11.91 4.04 -24.48
CA ASP A 65 11.63 5.41 -24.04
C ASP A 65 10.68 5.41 -22.82
N PRO A 66 11.24 5.42 -21.59
CA PRO A 66 10.45 5.44 -20.38
C PRO A 66 9.50 6.64 -20.26
N ALA A 67 9.94 7.84 -20.63
CA ALA A 67 9.10 9.03 -20.55
C ALA A 67 7.88 8.93 -21.49
N ALA A 68 8.08 8.44 -22.72
CA ALA A 68 6.98 8.22 -23.66
C ALA A 68 5.97 7.19 -23.13
N PHE A 69 6.45 6.11 -22.51
CA PHE A 69 5.58 5.15 -21.83
C PHE A 69 4.74 5.83 -20.75
N TRP A 70 5.34 6.50 -19.78
CA TRP A 70 4.59 7.11 -18.68
C TRP A 70 3.60 8.19 -19.16
N LYS A 71 3.94 8.93 -20.22
CA LYS A 71 3.04 9.87 -20.89
C LYS A 71 1.85 9.17 -21.57
N GLU A 72 2.08 8.08 -22.31
CA GLU A 72 1.01 7.31 -22.98
C GLU A 72 0.06 6.63 -21.96
N TYR A 73 0.63 6.17 -20.83
CA TYR A 73 -0.09 5.46 -19.77
C TYR A 73 -0.38 6.35 -18.56
N ALA A 74 -0.70 7.63 -18.81
CA ALA A 74 -0.95 8.62 -17.77
C ALA A 74 -2.12 8.29 -16.83
N ASP A 75 -3.05 7.43 -17.26
CA ASP A 75 -4.13 6.88 -16.44
C ASP A 75 -3.67 5.94 -15.34
N LEU A 76 -2.45 5.38 -15.40
CA LEU A 76 -1.87 4.63 -14.28
C LEU A 76 -1.87 5.45 -12.98
N ALA A 77 -1.74 6.78 -13.08
CA ALA A 77 -1.86 7.68 -11.92
C ALA A 77 -3.23 7.55 -11.25
N MET A 78 -4.31 7.46 -12.02
CA MET A 78 -5.67 7.36 -11.51
C MET A 78 -5.87 6.01 -10.83
N PHE A 79 -5.42 4.91 -11.43
CA PHE A 79 -5.50 3.57 -10.81
C PHE A 79 -4.67 3.49 -9.51
N ALA A 80 -3.42 3.94 -9.55
CA ALA A 80 -2.57 4.00 -8.36
C ALA A 80 -3.21 4.86 -7.24
N SER A 81 -3.81 5.99 -7.59
CA SER A 81 -4.43 6.90 -6.62
C SER A 81 -5.71 6.36 -5.96
N GLN A 82 -6.28 5.25 -6.43
CA GLN A 82 -7.40 4.57 -5.77
C GLN A 82 -6.94 3.74 -4.57
N VAL A 83 -5.76 3.12 -4.68
CA VAL A 83 -5.18 2.26 -3.65
C VAL A 83 -4.20 3.00 -2.75
N LEU A 84 -3.62 4.11 -3.21
CA LEU A 84 -2.68 4.90 -2.43
C LEU A 84 -3.38 5.88 -1.46
N PRO A 85 -2.74 6.15 -0.30
CA PRO A 85 -3.32 6.94 0.77
C PRO A 85 -3.53 8.41 0.42
N ARG A 86 -2.59 8.97 -0.33
CA ARG A 86 -2.42 10.38 -0.65
C ARG A 86 -2.42 10.62 -2.16
N GLN A 87 -2.12 11.86 -2.54
CA GLN A 87 -1.94 12.24 -3.93
C GLN A 87 -0.78 11.47 -4.55
N VAL A 88 -0.95 11.11 -5.82
CA VAL A 88 0.04 10.43 -6.66
C VAL A 88 0.41 11.38 -7.78
N PHE A 89 1.70 11.52 -8.03
CA PHE A 89 2.26 12.38 -9.06
C PHE A 89 2.87 11.48 -10.12
N LEU A 90 2.19 11.30 -11.25
CA LEU A 90 2.82 10.70 -12.41
C LEU A 90 3.67 11.76 -13.09
N TYR A 91 4.91 11.43 -13.44
CA TYR A 91 5.79 12.34 -14.15
C TYR A 91 6.50 11.65 -15.31
N TYR A 92 6.91 12.44 -16.29
CA TYR A 92 7.75 12.04 -17.40
C TYR A 92 8.68 13.20 -17.76
N ALA A 93 9.92 12.86 -18.09
CA ALA A 93 10.94 13.80 -18.49
C ALA A 93 11.82 13.19 -19.56
N THR A 94 11.87 13.85 -20.72
CA THR A 94 12.81 13.58 -21.80
C THR A 94 13.78 14.74 -21.87
N GLY A 95 15.06 14.49 -21.63
CA GLY A 95 16.13 15.46 -21.89
C GLY A 95 16.58 15.44 -23.36
N GLY A 96 17.34 16.45 -23.80
CA GLY A 96 17.85 16.49 -25.17
C GLY A 96 17.44 17.74 -25.94
N LEU A 97 17.49 17.63 -27.28
CA LEU A 97 17.03 18.66 -28.23
C LEU A 97 15.50 18.69 -28.39
N ASP A 98 14.83 17.62 -27.95
CA ASP A 98 13.36 17.48 -27.94
C ASP A 98 12.90 17.41 -26.47
N ARG A 99 13.34 18.36 -25.64
CA ARG A 99 13.04 18.32 -24.20
C ARG A 99 11.53 18.43 -23.97
N HIS A 100 10.98 17.43 -23.28
CA HIS A 100 9.56 17.36 -22.89
C HIS A 100 9.46 16.91 -21.44
N GLU A 101 8.85 17.73 -20.60
CA GLU A 101 8.54 17.39 -19.22
C GLU A 101 7.08 17.62 -18.90
N GLY A 102 6.51 16.74 -18.06
CA GLY A 102 5.17 16.93 -17.55
C GLY A 102 4.90 16.09 -16.31
N PHE A 103 3.85 16.46 -15.59
CA PHE A 103 3.31 15.68 -14.50
C PHE A 103 1.79 15.78 -14.41
N ILE A 104 1.18 14.76 -13.81
CA ILE A 104 -0.24 14.70 -13.46
C ILE A 104 -0.37 14.35 -11.99
N VAL A 105 -1.19 15.12 -11.27
CA VAL A 105 -1.55 14.85 -9.88
C VAL A 105 -2.91 14.17 -9.85
N ALA A 106 -2.98 12.99 -9.25
CA ALA A 106 -4.21 12.23 -9.08
C ALA A 106 -4.49 11.91 -7.61
N GLN A 107 -5.77 11.86 -7.22
CA GLN A 107 -6.20 11.42 -5.90
C GLN A 107 -7.57 10.76 -6.00
N ARG A 108 -7.74 9.61 -5.35
CA ARG A 108 -9.03 8.86 -5.33
C ARG A 108 -9.58 8.59 -6.73
N GLY A 109 -8.71 8.26 -7.68
CA GLY A 109 -9.07 7.94 -9.05
C GLY A 109 -9.42 9.14 -9.93
N GLN A 110 -9.19 10.38 -9.46
CA GLN A 110 -9.49 11.59 -10.21
C GLN A 110 -8.22 12.43 -10.44
N PRO A 111 -8.03 13.02 -11.64
CA PRO A 111 -7.00 14.02 -11.85
C PRO A 111 -7.37 15.33 -11.14
N ILE A 112 -6.42 15.93 -10.44
CA ILE A 112 -6.60 17.20 -9.71
C ILE A 112 -5.87 18.35 -10.41
N ALA A 113 -4.67 18.07 -10.92
CA ALA A 113 -3.81 19.05 -11.57
C ALA A 113 -2.94 18.35 -12.60
N ALA A 114 -2.46 19.11 -13.58
CA ALA A 114 -1.45 18.68 -14.54
C ALA A 114 -0.65 19.89 -15.00
N ASP A 115 0.59 19.65 -15.38
CA ASP A 115 1.47 20.63 -15.99
C ASP A 115 2.32 19.91 -17.05
N ASP A 116 2.50 20.53 -18.21
CA ASP A 116 3.16 19.93 -19.36
C ASP A 116 3.87 21.03 -20.14
N SER A 117 5.13 20.78 -20.52
CA SER A 117 5.95 21.73 -21.24
C SER A 117 6.86 21.03 -22.23
N GLU A 118 6.82 21.52 -23.46
CA GLU A 118 7.71 21.14 -24.57
C GLU A 118 8.65 22.30 -24.87
N GLN A 119 9.82 22.00 -25.43
CA GLN A 119 10.87 22.98 -25.74
C GLN A 119 10.39 24.17 -26.58
N ASP A 120 9.47 23.96 -27.51
CA ASP A 120 8.91 25.02 -28.36
C ASP A 120 7.94 25.97 -27.61
N ASN A 121 7.44 25.55 -26.44
CA ASN A 121 6.49 26.32 -25.64
C ASN A 121 7.15 27.25 -24.62
N LEU A 122 8.49 27.19 -24.49
CA LEU A 122 9.24 28.00 -23.53
C LEU A 122 10.00 29.16 -24.21
N PRO A 123 9.99 30.37 -23.62
CA PRO A 123 10.81 31.48 -24.11
C PRO A 123 12.29 31.06 -24.21
N PRO A 124 13.02 31.44 -25.29
CA PRO A 124 14.39 30.98 -25.60
C PRO A 124 15.51 31.42 -24.63
N SER A 125 15.16 31.81 -23.40
CA SER A 125 16.08 32.18 -22.31
C SER A 125 15.54 31.82 -20.92
N SER A 126 14.55 30.93 -20.87
CA SER A 126 13.91 30.52 -19.62
C SER A 126 14.91 29.74 -18.76
N PRO A 127 15.16 30.16 -17.50
CA PRO A 127 16.01 29.40 -16.60
C PRO A 127 15.42 28.00 -16.34
N ASP A 128 16.26 27.05 -15.96
CA ASP A 128 15.89 25.64 -15.72
C ASP A 128 14.67 25.49 -14.76
N LYS A 129 14.47 26.46 -13.84
CA LYS A 129 13.28 26.61 -12.95
C LYS A 129 11.91 26.75 -13.66
N VAL A 130 11.86 26.71 -14.98
CA VAL A 130 10.64 26.76 -15.79
C VAL A 130 10.15 25.38 -16.22
N TRP A 131 10.89 24.31 -15.95
CA TRP A 131 10.44 22.97 -16.32
C TRP A 131 9.55 22.30 -15.25
N PRO A 132 8.44 21.64 -15.65
CA PRO A 132 7.51 21.03 -14.71
C PRO A 132 8.14 20.04 -13.72
N VAL A 133 9.05 19.17 -14.15
CA VAL A 133 9.62 18.14 -13.27
C VAL A 133 10.66 18.75 -12.33
N GLU A 134 11.42 19.76 -12.77
CA GLU A 134 12.29 20.53 -11.87
C GLU A 134 11.51 21.24 -10.76
N ARG A 135 10.39 21.90 -11.10
CA ARG A 135 9.50 22.50 -10.08
C ARG A 135 8.95 21.46 -9.12
N LEU A 136 8.56 20.29 -9.63
CA LEU A 136 8.06 19.19 -8.81
C LEU A 136 9.15 18.72 -7.82
N CYS A 137 10.39 18.58 -8.28
CA CYS A 137 11.53 18.22 -7.44
C CYS A 137 11.77 19.24 -6.34
N GLU A 138 11.74 20.54 -6.65
CA GLU A 138 11.87 21.63 -5.67
C GLU A 138 10.75 21.56 -4.60
N GLN A 139 9.50 21.31 -5.01
CA GLN A 139 8.37 21.17 -4.08
C GLN A 139 8.47 19.95 -3.18
N MET A 140 8.99 18.84 -3.71
CA MET A 140 9.16 17.58 -2.99
C MET A 140 10.47 17.50 -2.20
N GLN A 141 11.35 18.49 -2.34
CA GLN A 141 12.67 18.55 -1.70
C GLN A 141 13.58 17.37 -2.10
N ILE A 142 13.49 16.94 -3.36
CA ILE A 142 14.35 15.91 -3.97
C ILE A 142 15.21 16.52 -5.08
N THR A 143 16.32 15.88 -5.43
CA THR A 143 17.16 16.34 -6.56
C THR A 143 16.69 15.71 -7.87
N LEU A 144 16.91 16.42 -8.99
CA LEU A 144 16.56 15.91 -10.31
C LEU A 144 17.42 14.69 -10.68
N ASP A 145 18.71 14.70 -10.32
CA ASP A 145 19.63 13.60 -10.59
C ASP A 145 19.21 12.34 -9.82
N ASP A 146 18.89 12.45 -8.53
CA ASP A 146 18.37 11.32 -7.75
C ASP A 146 17.05 10.81 -8.33
N LEU A 147 16.16 11.72 -8.75
CA LEU A 147 14.90 11.34 -9.38
C LEU A 147 15.11 10.64 -10.73
N ALA A 148 16.12 11.03 -11.51
CA ALA A 148 16.45 10.42 -12.80
C ALA A 148 17.07 9.03 -12.61
N ASP A 149 18.00 8.89 -11.68
CA ASP A 149 18.69 7.63 -11.35
C ASP A 149 17.81 6.66 -10.55
N GLY A 150 16.68 7.14 -10.01
CA GLY A 150 15.69 6.30 -9.34
C GLY A 150 15.97 6.09 -7.85
N PHE A 151 16.50 7.12 -7.18
CA PHE A 151 16.93 7.11 -5.78
C PHE A 151 17.97 6.02 -5.50
N PRO A 152 19.21 6.16 -6.03
CA PRO A 152 20.22 5.10 -6.01
C PRO A 152 20.67 4.69 -4.60
N GLU A 153 20.63 5.61 -3.63
CA GLU A 153 20.91 5.33 -2.20
C GLU A 153 19.63 5.01 -1.40
N GLY A 154 18.50 4.93 -2.08
CA GLY A 154 17.20 4.72 -1.48
C GLY A 154 16.92 3.28 -1.06
N TYR A 155 16.01 3.14 -0.10
CA TYR A 155 15.50 1.82 0.26
C TYR A 155 14.59 1.30 -0.84
N ARG A 156 14.78 0.04 -1.26
CA ARG A 156 14.17 -0.50 -2.47
C ARG A 156 13.43 -1.81 -2.18
N VAL A 157 12.26 -1.97 -2.80
CA VAL A 157 11.53 -3.25 -2.88
C VAL A 157 11.08 -3.50 -4.32
N GLU A 158 10.99 -4.78 -4.68
CA GLU A 158 10.67 -5.21 -6.04
C GLU A 158 9.54 -6.23 -6.03
N LEU A 159 8.59 -6.08 -6.95
CA LEU A 159 7.38 -6.88 -7.04
C LEU A 159 7.09 -7.26 -8.48
N SER A 160 6.85 -8.55 -8.74
CA SER A 160 6.35 -8.99 -10.05
C SER A 160 4.97 -8.39 -10.31
N LEU A 161 4.77 -7.78 -11.48
CA LEU A 161 3.43 -7.35 -11.91
C LEU A 161 2.56 -8.53 -12.36
N MET A 162 3.16 -9.66 -12.76
CA MET A 162 2.41 -10.84 -13.21
C MET A 162 1.83 -11.60 -12.01
N GLU A 163 2.58 -11.70 -10.92
CA GLU A 163 2.19 -12.39 -9.69
C GLU A 163 2.50 -11.50 -8.48
N PRO A 164 1.73 -10.41 -8.27
CA PRO A 164 1.96 -9.46 -7.19
C PRO A 164 1.65 -10.13 -5.85
N SER A 165 2.67 -10.69 -5.23
CA SER A 165 2.60 -11.40 -3.97
C SER A 165 3.81 -11.07 -3.10
N GLY A 166 3.61 -11.09 -1.79
CA GLY A 166 4.63 -10.74 -0.81
C GLY A 166 3.99 -10.29 0.50
N ASP A 167 4.80 -10.18 1.53
CA ASP A 167 4.36 -9.59 2.79
C ASP A 167 4.41 -8.05 2.70
N ASP A 168 3.24 -7.43 2.58
CA ASP A 168 3.09 -5.96 2.50
C ASP A 168 3.77 -5.26 3.68
N GLN A 169 3.73 -5.87 4.86
CA GLN A 169 4.36 -5.31 6.05
C GLN A 169 5.87 -5.27 5.89
N SER A 170 6.51 -6.41 5.63
CA SER A 170 7.97 -6.48 5.43
C SER A 170 8.44 -5.52 4.35
N MET A 171 7.67 -5.36 3.26
CA MET A 171 8.02 -4.43 2.18
C MET A 171 7.91 -2.96 2.59
N LEU A 172 6.86 -2.58 3.33
CA LEU A 172 6.75 -1.22 3.87
C LEU A 172 7.88 -0.91 4.87
N MET A 173 8.23 -1.87 5.73
CA MET A 173 9.34 -1.74 6.67
C MET A 173 10.66 -1.56 5.92
N ALA A 174 10.90 -2.39 4.91
CA ALA A 174 12.08 -2.27 4.05
C ALA A 174 12.16 -0.88 3.39
N LEU A 175 11.07 -0.38 2.80
CA LEU A 175 10.98 0.99 2.26
C LEU A 175 11.18 2.06 3.34
N ALA A 176 10.75 1.82 4.57
CA ALA A 176 10.97 2.73 5.69
C ALA A 176 12.43 2.76 6.17
N GLY A 177 13.28 1.85 5.67
CA GLY A 177 14.66 1.66 6.10
C GLY A 177 14.80 0.76 7.32
N GLN A 178 13.76 0.01 7.65
CA GLN A 178 13.72 -0.91 8.77
C GLN A 178 13.84 -2.34 8.20
N GLY A 179 14.97 -2.99 8.44
CA GLY A 179 15.20 -4.36 8.00
C GLY A 179 14.29 -5.36 8.75
N PRO A 180 14.13 -6.58 8.22
CA PRO A 180 13.46 -7.65 8.96
C PRO A 180 14.16 -7.81 10.30
N GLU A 181 13.42 -7.63 11.39
CA GLU A 181 13.92 -7.87 12.73
C GLU A 181 14.30 -9.36 12.82
N ASP A 182 15.56 -9.65 13.21
CA ASP A 182 15.91 -10.97 13.74
C ASP A 182 14.97 -11.20 14.94
N GLU A 183 13.99 -12.07 14.77
CA GLU A 183 13.28 -12.71 15.87
C GLU A 183 14.30 -13.53 16.68
N GLY A 184 15.06 -12.87 17.55
CA GLY A 184 15.98 -13.54 18.44
C GLY A 184 15.23 -14.29 19.54
N ALA A 185 15.22 -15.63 19.47
CA ALA A 185 15.75 -16.50 20.53
C ALA A 185 15.54 -18.01 20.23
N ASP A 186 16.64 -18.74 20.36
CA ASP A 186 16.79 -20.17 20.66
C ASP A 186 16.51 -21.20 19.57
N ALA A 187 17.50 -21.37 18.68
CA ALA A 187 17.90 -22.72 18.25
C ALA A 187 19.39 -22.89 18.55
N GLU A 188 19.66 -23.73 19.54
CA GLU A 188 20.98 -24.22 19.93
C GLU A 188 21.82 -24.55 18.69
N GLU A 189 23.06 -24.05 18.65
CA GLU A 189 24.11 -24.69 17.88
C GLU A 189 24.26 -26.14 18.36
N PRO A 190 24.34 -27.13 17.47
CA PRO A 190 25.19 -28.27 17.73
C PRO A 190 26.44 -28.14 16.88
N GLU A 191 27.54 -28.13 17.61
CA GLU A 191 28.90 -28.25 17.14
C GLU A 191 29.07 -29.33 16.07
N SER A 192 30.07 -29.05 15.24
CA SER A 192 30.86 -29.96 14.41
C SER A 192 30.79 -31.45 14.72
N HIS A 193 30.59 -32.25 13.66
CA HIS A 193 31.47 -33.39 13.40
C HIS A 193 31.67 -33.59 11.90
N ALA A 194 32.91 -33.36 11.47
CA ALA A 194 33.47 -34.01 10.29
C ALA A 194 33.47 -35.54 10.53
N ASP A 195 33.19 -36.36 9.51
CA ASP A 195 34.26 -37.01 8.74
C ASP A 195 33.75 -37.94 7.61
N THR A 196 34.53 -37.93 6.52
CA THR A 196 34.80 -39.00 5.54
C THR A 196 33.73 -39.61 4.58
N ASP A 197 33.96 -39.30 3.30
CA ASP A 197 34.48 -40.24 2.28
C ASP A 197 33.54 -41.38 1.78
N ARG A 198 33.07 -41.29 0.52
CA ARG A 198 33.50 -42.16 -0.63
C ARG A 198 32.49 -42.29 -1.79
N ARG A 199 32.98 -41.91 -2.97
CA ARG A 199 33.05 -42.68 -4.24
C ARG A 199 31.81 -42.92 -5.14
N ARG A 200 32.02 -42.42 -6.37
CA ARG A 200 31.98 -43.10 -7.71
C ARG A 200 30.65 -43.43 -8.40
N GLY A 201 30.57 -42.89 -9.63
CA GLY A 201 30.19 -43.61 -10.86
C GLY A 201 28.69 -43.65 -11.13
N GLY A 202 28.15 -43.42 -12.32
CA GLY A 202 28.69 -43.53 -13.67
C GLY A 202 27.80 -44.47 -14.50
N ARG A 203 27.31 -43.97 -15.64
CA ARG A 203 26.83 -44.69 -16.86
C ARG A 203 25.38 -45.20 -16.96
N ARG A 204 24.67 -44.56 -17.90
CA ARG A 204 24.14 -45.06 -19.20
C ARG A 204 23.23 -46.31 -19.25
N ARG A 205 22.07 -46.05 -19.88
CA ARG A 205 21.34 -46.78 -20.95
C ARG A 205 20.72 -48.15 -20.60
N ARG A 206 19.40 -48.26 -20.87
CA ARG A 206 18.82 -49.18 -21.89
C ARG A 206 17.30 -49.00 -22.10
N ARG A 207 16.92 -48.72 -23.36
CA ARG A 207 15.69 -49.21 -24.06
C ARG A 207 15.75 -50.76 -24.16
N PRO A 208 14.70 -51.57 -24.50
CA PRO A 208 13.69 -51.38 -25.58
C PRO A 208 12.32 -52.08 -25.24
N PRO A 209 11.47 -52.63 -26.16
CA PRO A 209 11.13 -52.33 -27.57
C PRO A 209 9.60 -52.10 -27.81
N ALA A 210 9.22 -51.91 -29.07
CA ALA A 210 7.89 -51.65 -29.62
C ALA A 210 7.27 -52.84 -30.37
N ALA A 211 5.95 -52.85 -30.59
CA ALA A 211 5.21 -53.30 -31.80
C ALA A 211 3.70 -53.04 -31.58
N GLY A 212 3.06 -52.14 -32.36
CA GLY A 212 2.15 -52.47 -33.48
C GLY A 212 0.69 -52.43 -32.99
N ASP A 213 -0.33 -51.90 -33.66
CA ASP A 213 -0.53 -51.49 -35.04
C ASP A 213 -1.88 -50.71 -35.14
N SER A 214 -2.10 -50.06 -36.28
CA SER A 214 -3.39 -49.57 -36.83
C SER A 214 -3.83 -48.11 -36.58
N ALA A 215 -3.77 -47.33 -37.66
CA ALA A 215 -4.55 -46.10 -37.90
C ALA A 215 -6.02 -46.44 -38.26
N PRO A 216 -6.96 -45.48 -38.14
CA PRO A 216 -7.24 -44.65 -39.32
C PRO A 216 -7.46 -43.15 -39.04
N SER A 217 -7.34 -42.36 -40.10
CA SER A 217 -7.54 -40.92 -40.21
C SER A 217 -8.80 -40.37 -39.52
N GLY A 218 -8.65 -39.23 -38.84
CA GLY A 218 -9.74 -38.37 -38.41
C GLY A 218 -9.22 -36.98 -38.01
N ALA A 219 -9.56 -36.00 -38.84
CA ALA A 219 -9.51 -34.55 -38.64
C ALA A 219 -8.78 -33.98 -37.40
N THR A 220 -7.74 -33.18 -37.68
CA THR A 220 -7.21 -32.15 -36.76
C THR A 220 -8.33 -31.26 -36.24
N ALA A 221 -8.75 -31.46 -34.99
CA ALA A 221 -9.60 -30.51 -34.27
C ALA A 221 -8.76 -29.28 -33.92
N GLN A 222 -9.00 -28.18 -34.63
CA GLN A 222 -8.53 -26.86 -34.24
C GLN A 222 -9.11 -26.50 -32.86
N PRO A 223 -8.33 -25.90 -31.94
CA PRO A 223 -8.90 -25.33 -30.73
C PRO A 223 -9.92 -24.26 -31.13
N SER A 224 -11.14 -24.40 -30.62
CA SER A 224 -12.22 -23.43 -30.82
C SER A 224 -11.78 -22.06 -30.32
N LYS A 225 -11.82 -21.06 -31.21
CA LYS A 225 -11.53 -19.66 -30.89
C LYS A 225 -12.36 -19.23 -29.67
N PRO A 226 -11.78 -18.56 -28.67
CA PRO A 226 -12.54 -17.99 -27.57
C PRO A 226 -13.56 -16.99 -28.16
N LYS A 227 -14.82 -17.13 -27.75
CA LYS A 227 -15.88 -16.19 -28.16
C LYS A 227 -15.43 -14.79 -27.75
N LYS A 228 -15.31 -13.87 -28.72
CA LYS A 228 -15.04 -12.45 -28.47
C LYS A 228 -16.17 -11.91 -27.60
N ILE A 229 -15.89 -11.71 -26.32
CA ILE A 229 -16.75 -10.95 -25.41
C ILE A 229 -16.77 -9.53 -25.99
N THR A 230 -17.94 -9.04 -26.39
CA THR A 230 -18.08 -7.69 -26.92
C THR A 230 -17.84 -6.67 -25.80
N ILE A 231 -17.38 -5.47 -26.17
CA ILE A 231 -17.09 -4.37 -25.24
C ILE A 231 -18.27 -4.10 -24.30
N GLU A 232 -19.50 -4.24 -24.78
CA GLU A 232 -20.73 -4.09 -23.98
C GLU A 232 -20.98 -5.23 -22.97
N GLN A 233 -20.55 -6.45 -23.28
CA GLN A 233 -20.63 -7.58 -22.35
C GLN A 233 -19.55 -7.50 -21.27
N ASP A 234 -18.37 -6.97 -21.64
CA ASP A 234 -17.27 -6.78 -20.70
C ASP A 234 -17.53 -5.59 -19.75
N THR A 235 -18.07 -4.47 -20.23
CA THR A 235 -18.50 -3.36 -19.35
C THR A 235 -19.61 -3.77 -18.40
N LYS A 236 -20.56 -4.61 -18.86
CA LYS A 236 -21.63 -5.13 -18.01
C LYS A 236 -21.12 -6.14 -16.98
N ARG A 237 -20.11 -6.95 -17.33
CA ARG A 237 -19.41 -7.83 -16.39
C ARG A 237 -18.64 -7.04 -15.33
N ARG A 238 -17.87 -6.03 -15.74
CA ARG A 238 -17.12 -5.16 -14.81
C ARG A 238 -18.03 -4.33 -13.91
N ALA A 239 -19.16 -3.84 -14.44
CA ALA A 239 -20.17 -3.17 -13.62
C ALA A 239 -20.81 -4.14 -12.60
N ALA A 240 -21.01 -5.40 -12.97
CA ALA A 240 -21.51 -6.42 -12.06
C ALA A 240 -20.47 -6.85 -11.02
N GLU A 241 -19.19 -6.98 -11.38
CA GLU A 241 -18.08 -7.27 -10.46
C GLU A 241 -17.84 -6.12 -9.48
N LYS A 242 -17.84 -4.86 -9.97
CA LYS A 242 -17.74 -3.67 -9.11
C LYS A 242 -18.95 -3.49 -8.20
N ALA A 243 -20.15 -3.83 -8.68
CA ALA A 243 -21.34 -3.86 -7.85
C ALA A 243 -21.28 -5.00 -6.82
N ALA A 244 -20.69 -6.15 -7.15
CA ALA A 244 -20.48 -7.25 -6.23
C ALA A 244 -19.43 -6.92 -5.16
N GLU A 245 -18.31 -6.29 -5.52
CA GLU A 245 -17.28 -5.84 -4.57
C GLU A 245 -17.82 -4.72 -3.66
N ALA A 246 -18.57 -3.76 -4.22
CA ALA A 246 -19.25 -2.74 -3.42
C ALA A 246 -20.29 -3.37 -2.48
N ALA A 247 -21.03 -4.38 -2.95
CA ALA A 247 -21.99 -5.11 -2.13
C ALA A 247 -21.30 -5.98 -1.07
N GLU A 248 -20.11 -6.52 -1.33
CA GLU A 248 -19.32 -7.29 -0.36
C GLU A 248 -18.75 -6.37 0.71
N LEU A 249 -18.24 -5.19 0.33
CA LEU A 249 -17.82 -4.14 1.27
C LEU A 249 -19.00 -3.61 2.10
N GLU A 250 -20.16 -3.43 1.48
CA GLU A 250 -21.39 -3.02 2.17
C GLU A 250 -21.91 -4.13 3.11
N GLN A 251 -21.83 -5.40 2.69
CA GLN A 251 -22.12 -6.56 3.55
C GLN A 251 -21.15 -6.62 4.73
N ARG A 252 -19.85 -6.51 4.49
CA ARG A 252 -18.83 -6.47 5.55
C ARG A 252 -19.08 -5.30 6.49
N ALA A 253 -19.35 -4.09 5.99
CA ALA A 253 -19.74 -2.95 6.83
C ALA A 253 -21.01 -3.22 7.65
N SER A 254 -22.01 -3.90 7.07
CA SER A 254 -23.25 -4.29 7.75
C SER A 254 -23.07 -5.42 8.78
N GLU A 255 -22.03 -6.24 8.63
CA GLU A 255 -21.68 -7.31 9.58
C GLU A 255 -20.85 -6.75 10.74
N VAL A 256 -19.90 -5.89 10.43
CA VAL A 256 -19.05 -5.20 11.42
C VAL A 256 -19.88 -4.33 12.36
N THR A 257 -20.98 -3.75 11.88
CA THR A 257 -21.88 -2.88 12.67
C THR A 257 -22.81 -3.64 13.63
N LYS A 258 -22.91 -4.97 13.58
CA LYS A 258 -23.80 -5.74 14.46
C LYS A 258 -23.17 -6.00 15.83
N ASN A 259 -23.86 -5.59 16.89
CA ASN A 259 -23.46 -5.83 18.30
C ASN A 259 -22.05 -5.32 18.61
N LEU A 260 -21.76 -4.07 18.23
CA LEU A 260 -20.51 -3.41 18.56
C LEU A 260 -20.40 -3.23 20.08
N PRO A 261 -19.34 -3.75 20.74
CA PRO A 261 -19.07 -3.42 22.12
C PRO A 261 -18.77 -1.93 22.23
N TYR A 262 -19.31 -1.28 23.26
CA TYR A 262 -19.05 0.13 23.52
C TYR A 262 -19.08 0.40 25.02
N GLU A 263 -18.38 1.44 25.45
CA GLU A 263 -18.40 1.92 26.83
C GLU A 263 -18.58 3.45 26.86
N LEU A 264 -19.41 3.92 27.79
CA LEU A 264 -19.70 5.34 27.98
C LEU A 264 -18.77 5.93 29.05
N ASP A 265 -18.40 7.19 28.85
CA ASP A 265 -17.64 7.94 29.84
C ASP A 265 -18.02 9.44 29.84
N GLU A 266 -17.24 10.25 30.55
CA GLU A 266 -17.49 11.68 30.66
C GLU A 266 -17.44 12.38 29.30
N LEU A 267 -16.49 12.00 28.43
CA LEU A 267 -16.27 12.58 27.10
C LEU A 267 -17.28 12.12 26.05
N GLY A 268 -17.84 10.92 26.20
CA GLY A 268 -18.81 10.38 25.25
C GLY A 268 -18.84 8.86 25.26
N VAL A 269 -18.51 8.26 24.11
CA VAL A 269 -18.48 6.80 23.94
C VAL A 269 -17.20 6.36 23.22
N VAL A 270 -16.66 5.21 23.62
CA VAL A 270 -15.64 4.48 22.86
C VAL A 270 -16.26 3.20 22.33
N VAL A 271 -16.17 2.98 21.01
CA VAL A 271 -16.77 1.83 20.31
C VAL A 271 -15.67 0.89 19.84
N ALA A 272 -15.72 -0.39 20.21
CA ALA A 272 -14.82 -1.40 19.67
C ALA A 272 -15.30 -1.85 18.30
N VAL A 273 -14.71 -1.30 17.24
CA VAL A 273 -15.10 -1.61 15.86
C VAL A 273 -14.36 -2.87 15.41
N LYS A 274 -15.09 -3.85 14.88
CA LYS A 274 -14.51 -5.09 14.34
C LYS A 274 -13.94 -4.88 12.94
N ALA A 275 -12.95 -4.01 12.82
CA ALA A 275 -12.28 -3.68 11.57
C ALA A 275 -10.78 -3.52 11.78
N GLU A 276 -10.00 -3.69 10.71
CA GLU A 276 -8.57 -3.38 10.71
C GLU A 276 -8.35 -1.87 10.73
N LEU A 277 -7.21 -1.41 11.26
CA LEU A 277 -6.89 0.03 11.27
C LEU A 277 -6.79 0.60 9.83
N SER A 278 -6.47 -0.25 8.86
CA SER A 278 -6.46 0.07 7.43
C SER A 278 -7.85 0.33 6.82
N GLU A 279 -8.94 -0.15 7.44
CA GLU A 279 -10.33 0.00 6.98
C GLU A 279 -10.92 1.38 7.35
N THR A 280 -10.21 2.43 6.95
CA THR A 280 -10.49 3.83 7.36
C THR A 280 -11.87 4.34 6.92
N ASN A 281 -12.46 3.78 5.87
CA ASN A 281 -13.83 4.12 5.43
C ASN A 281 -14.89 3.65 6.43
N ILE A 282 -14.64 2.55 7.15
CA ILE A 282 -15.52 2.05 8.22
C ILE A 282 -15.28 2.89 9.49
N LEU A 283 -14.01 3.02 9.89
CA LEU A 283 -13.63 3.65 11.16
C LEU A 283 -13.97 5.14 11.25
N ARG A 284 -13.93 5.88 10.14
CA ARG A 284 -14.28 7.31 10.10
C ARG A 284 -15.70 7.60 10.58
N ASN A 285 -16.63 6.66 10.43
CA ASN A 285 -18.00 6.83 10.89
C ASN A 285 -18.08 6.90 12.43
N TYR A 286 -17.10 6.36 13.14
CA TYR A 286 -17.01 6.35 14.61
C TYR A 286 -15.97 7.36 15.13
N LEU A 287 -15.57 8.32 14.30
CA LEU A 287 -14.61 9.36 14.64
C LEU A 287 -15.30 10.74 14.64
N VAL A 288 -16.16 10.97 15.63
CA VAL A 288 -17.01 12.16 15.71
C VAL A 288 -16.57 13.02 16.89
N SER A 289 -16.18 14.27 16.65
CA SER A 289 -15.72 15.16 17.73
C SER A 289 -16.87 15.67 18.60
N ALA A 290 -18.05 15.89 18.02
CA ALA A 290 -19.27 16.28 18.71
C ALA A 290 -20.47 15.77 17.92
N LEU A 291 -21.29 14.91 18.52
CA LEU A 291 -22.47 14.34 17.87
C LEU A 291 -23.59 15.39 17.76
N GLU A 292 -23.94 15.79 16.54
CA GLU A 292 -25.02 16.76 16.29
C GLU A 292 -26.34 16.05 16.02
N ASP A 293 -26.36 15.16 15.02
CA ASP A 293 -27.60 14.65 14.45
C ASP A 293 -27.82 13.16 14.70
N ARG A 294 -27.14 12.29 13.96
CA ARG A 294 -27.43 10.86 13.90
C ARG A 294 -26.26 10.04 14.42
N LEU A 295 -26.55 9.10 15.31
CA LEU A 295 -25.59 8.09 15.74
C LEU A 295 -25.08 7.24 14.57
N PRO A 296 -23.78 6.88 14.57
CA PRO A 296 -23.23 5.87 13.68
C PRO A 296 -24.02 4.56 13.79
N ASP A 297 -24.08 3.83 12.68
CA ASP A 297 -24.79 2.56 12.63
C ASP A 297 -24.18 1.54 13.64
N GLY A 298 -25.01 0.66 14.18
CA GLY A 298 -24.59 -0.32 15.20
C GLY A 298 -24.67 0.18 16.65
N LEU A 299 -24.75 1.50 16.89
CA LEU A 299 -25.03 2.03 18.24
C LEU A 299 -26.55 2.06 18.53
N PRO A 300 -26.98 1.73 19.76
CA PRO A 300 -28.39 1.81 20.13
C PRO A 300 -28.93 3.24 20.05
N ARG A 301 -30.10 3.42 19.43
CA ARG A 301 -30.78 4.73 19.33
C ARG A 301 -31.04 5.42 20.67
N SER A 302 -31.11 4.64 21.75
CA SER A 302 -31.24 5.15 23.12
C SER A 302 -30.05 6.02 23.57
N LEU A 303 -28.90 5.90 22.92
CA LEU A 303 -27.70 6.70 23.22
C LEU A 303 -27.69 8.08 22.53
N GLN A 304 -28.66 8.36 21.65
CA GLN A 304 -28.65 9.56 20.82
C GLN A 304 -28.69 10.84 21.64
N ASP A 305 -29.60 10.92 22.61
CA ASP A 305 -29.72 12.10 23.46
C ASP A 305 -28.58 12.21 24.49
N PRO A 306 -28.16 11.13 25.19
CA PRO A 306 -27.02 11.17 26.09
C PRO A 306 -25.68 11.57 25.44
N LEU A 307 -25.49 11.23 24.15
CA LEU A 307 -24.25 11.51 23.43
C LEU A 307 -24.29 12.81 22.64
N ARG A 308 -25.41 13.56 22.63
CA ARG A 308 -25.50 14.82 21.88
C ARG A 308 -24.44 15.82 22.37
N GLY A 309 -23.66 16.37 21.44
CA GLY A 309 -22.54 17.26 21.71
C GLY A 309 -21.28 16.57 22.27
N LYS A 310 -21.32 15.25 22.48
CA LYS A 310 -20.20 14.45 22.98
C LYS A 310 -19.43 13.76 21.84
N ALA A 311 -18.22 13.30 22.15
CA ALA A 311 -17.38 12.61 21.19
C ALA A 311 -17.81 11.15 21.01
N ILE A 312 -17.68 10.65 19.79
CA ILE A 312 -17.67 9.22 19.48
C ILE A 312 -16.26 8.90 19.04
N ASP A 313 -15.64 8.01 19.80
CA ASP A 313 -14.31 7.49 19.54
C ASP A 313 -14.40 6.00 19.25
N PHE A 314 -13.35 5.44 18.63
CA PHE A 314 -13.26 4.02 18.37
C PHE A 314 -12.02 3.40 19.00
N ALA A 315 -12.10 2.10 19.25
CA ALA A 315 -11.01 1.23 19.58
C ALA A 315 -10.95 0.08 18.56
N VAL A 316 -9.75 -0.29 18.13
CA VAL A 316 -9.50 -1.42 17.22
C VAL A 316 -8.29 -2.20 17.68
N LYS A 317 -8.30 -3.51 17.47
CA LYS A 317 -7.11 -4.34 17.62
C LYS A 317 -6.13 -3.98 16.51
N VAL A 318 -4.85 -3.90 16.87
CA VAL A 318 -3.77 -3.63 15.94
C VAL A 318 -2.87 -4.86 15.95
N ASP A 319 -2.83 -5.54 14.81
CA ASP A 319 -2.06 -6.77 14.67
C ASP A 319 -0.57 -6.42 14.50
N PHE A 320 -0.27 -5.30 13.85
CA PHE A 320 1.12 -4.88 13.57
C PHE A 320 1.40 -3.44 13.98
N LEU A 321 2.51 -3.21 14.69
CA LEU A 321 2.93 -1.85 15.11
C LEU A 321 3.10 -0.91 13.92
N SER A 322 3.53 -1.43 12.78
CA SER A 322 3.72 -0.67 11.53
C SER A 322 2.43 -0.05 10.98
N GLU A 323 1.25 -0.46 11.46
CA GLU A 323 -0.02 0.17 11.09
C GLU A 323 -0.16 1.61 11.61
N VAL A 324 0.64 1.99 12.60
CA VAL A 324 0.67 3.33 13.18
C VAL A 324 2.03 3.99 13.00
N PHE A 325 2.04 5.32 13.00
CA PHE A 325 3.20 6.13 12.65
C PHE A 325 3.72 6.92 13.84
N LEU A 326 5.03 7.03 13.90
CA LEU A 326 5.77 7.91 14.80
C LEU A 326 6.78 8.70 13.97
N ASP A 327 6.78 10.03 14.11
CA ASP A 327 7.66 10.93 13.34
C ASP A 327 7.61 10.67 11.81
N ASN A 328 6.41 10.44 11.27
CA ASN A 328 6.14 10.12 9.85
C ASN A 328 6.80 8.83 9.32
N ARG A 329 7.15 7.89 10.20
CA ARG A 329 7.61 6.55 9.82
C ARG A 329 6.71 5.49 10.46
N PRO A 330 6.52 4.32 9.81
CA PRO A 330 5.91 3.17 10.46
C PRO A 330 6.60 2.86 11.79
N LEU A 331 5.81 2.62 12.82
CA LEU A 331 6.32 2.35 14.16
C LEU A 331 6.94 0.95 14.21
N SER A 332 8.22 0.90 14.59
CA SER A 332 8.94 -0.34 14.87
C SER A 332 8.84 -0.75 16.35
N ARG A 333 9.16 -2.01 16.66
CA ARG A 333 9.14 -2.52 18.04
C ARG A 333 10.16 -1.81 18.94
N PRO A 334 11.44 -1.62 18.53
CA PRO A 334 12.42 -0.90 19.33
C PRO A 334 12.02 0.55 19.61
N GLU A 335 11.44 1.24 18.62
CA GLU A 335 10.96 2.61 18.81
C GLU A 335 9.79 2.67 19.79
N PHE A 336 8.87 1.71 19.73
CA PHE A 336 7.79 1.61 20.71
C PHE A 336 8.36 1.38 22.12
N ASP A 337 9.21 0.38 22.31
CA ASP A 337 9.75 0.05 23.63
C ASP A 337 10.60 1.19 24.22
N ALA A 338 11.28 1.97 23.38
CA ALA A 338 12.08 3.12 23.81
C ALA A 338 11.23 4.35 24.19
N ARG A 339 10.06 4.55 23.57
CA ARG A 339 9.26 5.77 23.75
C ARG A 339 7.95 5.58 24.50
N ALA A 340 7.46 4.35 24.61
CA ALA A 340 6.23 4.06 25.32
C ALA A 340 6.36 4.41 26.81
N THR A 341 5.26 4.90 27.38
CA THR A 341 5.16 5.21 28.81
C THR A 341 4.30 4.16 29.48
N THR A 342 4.65 3.76 30.70
CA THR A 342 3.82 2.87 31.50
C THR A 342 2.63 3.65 32.06
N ARG A 343 1.43 3.10 31.93
CA ARG A 343 0.20 3.60 32.52
C ARG A 343 -0.52 2.46 33.24
N ALA A 344 -1.04 2.73 34.43
CA ALA A 344 -1.96 1.81 35.07
C ALA A 344 -3.37 2.00 34.48
N LEU A 345 -3.98 0.94 33.99
CA LEU A 345 -5.40 0.87 33.67
C LEU A 345 -6.04 -0.14 34.62
N ALA A 346 -7.03 0.26 35.42
CA ALA A 346 -7.69 -0.56 36.42
C ALA A 346 -6.72 -1.42 37.28
N GLY A 347 -5.56 -0.86 37.64
CA GLY A 347 -4.51 -1.53 38.42
C GLY A 347 -3.57 -2.45 37.64
N VAL A 348 -3.71 -2.55 36.32
CA VAL A 348 -2.83 -3.32 35.42
C VAL A 348 -1.91 -2.35 34.69
N GLU A 349 -0.61 -2.62 34.73
CA GLU A 349 0.37 -1.83 33.98
C GLU A 349 0.32 -2.19 32.48
N VAL A 350 0.11 -1.18 31.65
CA VAL A 350 0.17 -1.28 30.19
C VAL A 350 1.17 -0.25 29.65
N GLN A 351 1.74 -0.54 28.49
CA GLN A 351 2.52 0.43 27.74
C GLN A 351 1.58 1.25 26.87
N GLN A 352 1.78 2.57 26.80
CA GLN A 352 1.04 3.45 25.90
C GLN A 352 1.99 4.38 25.13
N LEU A 353 1.62 4.69 23.89
CA LEU A 353 2.31 5.65 23.04
C LEU A 353 1.29 6.44 22.21
N GLU A 354 1.43 7.76 22.17
CA GLU A 354 0.67 8.58 21.23
C GLU A 354 1.27 8.40 19.82
N VAL A 355 0.42 7.98 18.88
CA VAL A 355 0.81 7.61 17.52
C VAL A 355 -0.17 8.19 16.50
N LEU A 356 0.28 8.31 15.26
CA LEU A 356 -0.58 8.72 14.16
C LEU A 356 -1.16 7.48 13.47
N ALA A 357 -2.50 7.33 13.49
CA ALA A 357 -3.19 6.40 12.61
C ALA A 357 -3.47 7.09 11.26
N PRO A 358 -2.91 6.58 10.14
CA PRO A 358 -3.08 7.19 8.82
C PRO A 358 -4.55 7.41 8.47
N ARG A 359 -4.87 8.57 7.87
CA ARG A 359 -6.22 8.97 7.42
C ARG A 359 -7.30 9.07 8.50
N LEU A 360 -7.01 8.73 9.76
CA LEU A 360 -7.94 8.83 10.90
C LEU A 360 -7.59 10.05 11.74
N ARG A 361 -6.47 10.01 12.48
CA ARG A 361 -5.79 11.12 13.20
C ARG A 361 -4.82 10.54 14.23
N VAL A 362 -4.21 11.41 15.02
CA VAL A 362 -3.47 11.04 16.23
C VAL A 362 -4.40 10.38 17.25
N GLY A 363 -3.93 9.27 17.82
CA GLY A 363 -4.57 8.56 18.92
C GLY A 363 -3.54 7.88 19.80
N THR A 364 -3.96 6.94 20.62
CA THR A 364 -3.09 6.24 21.57
C THR A 364 -3.08 4.76 21.27
N LEU A 365 -1.88 4.21 21.07
CA LEU A 365 -1.65 2.78 21.01
C LEU A 365 -1.38 2.27 22.43
N PHE A 366 -2.19 1.33 22.90
CA PHE A 366 -1.97 0.60 24.13
C PHE A 366 -1.44 -0.78 23.82
N ARG A 367 -0.53 -1.26 24.67
CA ARG A 367 0.03 -2.60 24.58
C ARG A 367 0.07 -3.28 25.95
N LEU A 368 -0.40 -4.51 25.97
CA LEU A 368 -0.23 -5.44 27.08
C LEU A 368 0.36 -6.73 26.50
N GLU A 369 1.57 -7.08 26.94
CA GLU A 369 2.34 -8.22 26.41
C GLU A 369 2.52 -8.17 24.88
N ARG A 370 1.76 -8.98 24.12
CA ARG A 370 1.78 -9.04 22.65
C ARG A 370 0.56 -8.40 22.00
N ALA A 371 -0.48 -8.08 22.76
CA ALA A 371 -1.72 -7.51 22.23
C ALA A 371 -1.61 -5.98 22.13
N ASN A 372 -2.02 -5.42 21.00
CA ASN A 372 -2.08 -3.98 20.79
C ASN A 372 -3.51 -3.54 20.48
N VAL A 373 -3.91 -2.40 21.05
CA VAL A 373 -5.21 -1.75 20.79
C VAL A 373 -4.97 -0.28 20.53
N PHE A 374 -5.43 0.22 19.38
CA PHE A 374 -5.43 1.64 19.08
C PHE A 374 -6.76 2.26 19.48
N ILE A 375 -6.71 3.43 20.11
CA ILE A 375 -7.88 4.25 20.45
C ILE A 375 -7.72 5.62 19.82
N SER A 376 -8.78 6.16 19.21
CA SER A 376 -8.78 7.48 18.55
C SER A 376 -8.63 8.69 19.49
N ARG A 377 -8.42 8.44 20.78
CA ARG A 377 -8.19 9.43 21.83
C ARG A 377 -6.69 9.63 22.06
N ARG A 378 -6.31 10.86 22.41
CA ARG A 378 -4.94 11.21 22.78
C ARG A 378 -4.57 10.68 24.15
N ALA A 379 -3.26 10.55 24.42
CA ALA A 379 -2.78 9.93 25.65
C ALA A 379 -3.22 10.69 26.92
N SER A 380 -3.41 12.01 26.79
CA SER A 380 -3.87 12.89 27.88
C SER A 380 -5.37 12.82 28.16
N GLN A 381 -6.17 12.19 27.29
CA GLN A 381 -7.62 12.11 27.45
C GLN A 381 -8.00 10.93 28.36
N PRO A 382 -9.07 11.05 29.16
CA PRO A 382 -9.62 9.90 29.88
C PRO A 382 -10.08 8.81 28.89
N ILE A 383 -9.97 7.56 29.32
CA ILE A 383 -10.42 6.38 28.58
C ILE A 383 -11.16 5.43 29.52
N PRO A 384 -12.12 4.64 29.02
CA PRO A 384 -12.78 3.61 29.82
C PRO A 384 -11.81 2.44 30.09
N GLU A 385 -11.11 2.48 31.23
CA GLU A 385 -9.96 1.61 31.51
C GLU A 385 -10.29 0.10 31.44
N ASP A 386 -11.38 -0.33 32.07
CA ASP A 386 -11.82 -1.74 32.07
C ASP A 386 -12.16 -2.24 30.66
N PHE A 387 -12.75 -1.37 29.83
CA PHE A 387 -13.09 -1.69 28.46
C PHE A 387 -11.83 -1.90 27.61
N VAL A 388 -10.85 -1.00 27.74
CA VAL A 388 -9.57 -1.11 27.02
C VAL A 388 -8.80 -2.36 27.43
N LEU A 389 -8.76 -2.68 28.72
CA LEU A 389 -8.14 -3.92 29.20
C LEU A 389 -8.84 -5.17 28.68
N THR A 390 -10.17 -5.13 28.57
CA THR A 390 -10.94 -6.25 28.01
C THR A 390 -10.53 -6.49 26.55
N LEU A 391 -10.35 -5.43 25.76
CA LEU A 391 -9.88 -5.53 24.38
C LEU A 391 -8.44 -6.03 24.28
N LEU A 392 -7.56 -5.61 25.19
CA LEU A 392 -6.16 -6.07 25.24
C LEU A 392 -6.03 -7.54 25.66
N ARG A 393 -7.00 -8.07 26.40
CA ARG A 393 -7.03 -9.47 26.87
C ARG A 393 -7.81 -10.42 25.95
N ALA A 394 -8.48 -9.88 24.92
CA ALA A 394 -9.24 -10.62 23.93
C ALA A 394 -8.36 -11.06 22.75
#